data_AF-A0A645GUZ6-F1
#
_entry.id   AF-A0A645GUZ6-F1
#
_cell.length_a   1.000
_cell.length_b   1.000
_cell.length_c   1.000
_cell.angle_alpha   90.00
_cell.angle_beta   90.00
_cell.angle_gamma   90.00
#
_symmetry.space_group_name_H-M   'P 1'
#
loop_
_entity.id
_entity.type
_entity.pdbx_description
1 polymer ?
#
loop_
_entity_poly.entity_id
_entity_poly.type
_entity_poly.pdbx_seq_one_letter_code
_entity_poly.pdbx_strand_id
1 'polypeptide(L)' 'MRRILIKDEKGNTYIEIPLTVGVVGVVLLPVWAAVGAIAALAANFTIGVEKAD' A
#
# COMPACT_ATOMS: atom_id res chain seq x y z
N MET A 1 3.98 -13.90 5.88
CA MET A 1 4.80 -12.91 5.10
C MET A 1 3.97 -11.68 4.68
N ARG A 2 4.36 -10.46 5.08
CA ARG A 2 3.51 -9.24 4.94
C ARG A 2 3.42 -8.69 3.51
N ARG A 3 2.19 -8.60 2.99
CA ARG A 3 1.84 -8.05 1.67
C ARG A 3 0.76 -6.98 1.84
N ILE A 4 0.82 -5.93 1.03
CA ILE A 4 -0.25 -4.91 0.93
C ILE A 4 -1.03 -5.22 -0.34
N LEU A 5 -2.33 -5.50 -0.21
CA LEU A 5 -3.21 -5.78 -1.36
C LEU A 5 -4.14 -4.59 -1.57
N ILE A 6 -4.01 -3.95 -2.73
CA ILE A 6 -4.92 -2.89 -3.16
C ILE A 6 -6.07 -3.56 -3.93
N LYS A 7 -7.24 -3.65 -3.29
CA LYS A 7 -8.49 -4.19 -3.86
C LYS A 7 -9.45 -3.05 -4.19
N ASP A 8 -10.09 -3.13 -5.36
CA ASP A 8 -11.15 -2.21 -5.79
C ASP A 8 -12.45 -2.48 -5.05
N GLU A 9 -13.39 -1.53 -5.04
CA GLU A 9 -14.78 -1.77 -4.62
C GLU A 9 -15.43 -2.93 -5.39
N LYS A 10 -14.88 -3.25 -6.58
CA LYS A 10 -15.28 -4.39 -7.40
C LYS A 10 -14.60 -5.72 -7.06
N GLY A 11 -13.77 -5.78 -6.01
CA GLY A 11 -13.11 -7.01 -5.55
C GLY A 11 -11.90 -7.46 -6.37
N ASN A 12 -11.45 -6.66 -7.35
CA ASN A 12 -10.28 -6.96 -8.16
C ASN A 12 -9.01 -6.49 -7.45
N THR A 13 -8.06 -7.40 -7.19
CA THR A 13 -6.73 -7.10 -6.66
C THR A 13 -5.85 -6.59 -7.79
N TYR A 14 -5.48 -5.31 -7.78
CA TYR A 14 -4.70 -4.71 -8.88
C TYR A 14 -3.21 -4.66 -8.61
N ILE A 15 -2.81 -4.49 -7.35
CA ILE A 15 -1.40 -4.27 -6.99
C ILE A 15 -1.10 -4.98 -5.66
N GLU A 16 -0.15 -5.91 -5.71
CA GLU A 16 0.46 -6.54 -4.52
C GLU A 16 1.85 -5.95 -4.30
N ILE A 17 2.01 -5.11 -3.27
CA ILE A 17 3.31 -4.55 -2.91
C ILE A 17 3.76 -5.14 -1.57
N PRO A 18 4.96 -5.75 -1.50
CA PRO A 18 5.49 -6.27 -0.24
C PRO A 18 5.94 -5.12 0.67
N LEU A 19 5.64 -5.24 1.98
CA LEU A 19 5.96 -4.22 2.99
C LEU A 19 7.46 -3.93 3.08
N THR A 20 8.30 -4.89 2.71
CA THR A 20 9.77 -4.77 2.69
C THR A 20 10.27 -3.60 1.87
N VAL A 21 9.60 -3.25 0.75
CA VAL A 21 10.01 -2.11 -0.09
C VAL A 21 9.84 -0.79 0.68
N GLY A 22 8.75 -0.63 1.43
CA GLY A 22 8.52 0.55 2.27
C GLY A 22 9.51 0.65 3.43
N VAL A 23 9.94 -0.48 3.99
CA VAL A 23 10.90 -0.53 5.11
C VAL A 23 12.32 -0.11 4.67
N VAL A 24 12.73 -0.46 3.45
CA VAL A 24 14.04 -0.03 2.92
C VAL A 24 14.10 1.49 2.74
N GLY A 25 12.97 2.14 2.47
CA GLY A 25 12.86 3.59 2.28
C GLY A 25 12.70 4.42 3.56
N VAL A 26 12.90 3.85 4.76
CA VAL A 26 12.45 4.47 6.03
C VAL A 26 13.03 5.86 6.30
N VAL A 27 14.24 6.13 5.80
CA VAL A 27 14.92 7.44 5.94
C VAL A 27 14.14 8.57 5.27
N LEU A 28 13.39 8.24 4.21
CA LEU A 28 12.55 9.17 3.47
C LEU A 28 11.07 9.03 3.84
N LEU A 29 10.76 8.44 5.00
CA LEU A 29 9.39 8.20 5.48
C LEU A 29 8.43 9.38 5.27
N PRO A 30 8.80 10.64 5.58
CA PRO A 30 7.88 11.76 5.42
C PRO A 30 7.42 11.96 3.98
N VAL A 31 8.35 11.79 3.03
CA VAL A 31 8.06 11.92 1.59
C VAL A 31 7.25 10.72 1.10
N TRP A 32 7.63 9.51 1.51
CA TRP A 32 6.88 8.29 1.20
C TRP A 32 5.44 8.34 1.73
N ALA A 33 5.23 8.86 2.94
CA ALA A 33 3.91 9.02 3.54
C ALA A 33 3.05 10.03 2.76
N ALA A 34 3.63 11.16 2.35
CA ALA A 34 2.91 12.15 1.54
C ALA A 34 2.48 11.56 0.18
N VAL A 35 3.40 10.89 -0.52
CA VAL A 35 3.09 10.23 -1.80
C VAL A 35 2.06 9.12 -1.61
N GLY A 36 2.19 8.31 -0.57
CA GLY A 36 1.24 7.24 -0.23
C GLY A 36 -0.16 7.75 0.09
N ALA A 37 -0.26 8.88 0.82
CA ALA A 37 -1.54 9.51 1.13
C ALA A 37 -2.22 10.08 -0.13
N ILE A 38 -1.44 10.72 -1.01
CA ILE A 38 -1.96 11.21 -2.31
C ILE A 38 -2.40 10.04 -3.19
N ALA A 39 -1.59 8.98 -3.27
CA ALA A 39 -1.93 7.78 -4.02
C ALA A 39 -3.19 7.11 -3.47
N ALA A 40 -3.33 7.00 -2.15
CA ALA A 40 -4.53 6.45 -1.50
C ALA A 40 -5.79 7.23 -1.86
N LEU A 41 -5.72 8.56 -1.79
CA LEU A 41 -6.82 9.45 -2.12
C LEU A 41 -7.16 9.39 -3.61
N ALA A 42 -6.14 9.43 -4.48
CA ALA A 42 -6.32 9.40 -5.92
C ALA A 42 -6.86 8.06 -6.41
N ALA A 43 -6.48 6.98 -5.76
CA ALA A 43 -6.83 5.66 -6.21
C ALA A 43 -8.31 5.32 -5.88
N ASN A 44 -8.99 5.91 -4.88
CA ASN A 44 -10.33 5.47 -4.43
C ASN A 44 -10.41 3.94 -4.13
N PHE A 45 -9.27 3.27 -3.93
CA PHE A 45 -9.23 1.86 -3.56
C PHE A 45 -9.18 1.75 -2.04
N THR A 46 -9.91 0.80 -1.47
CA THR A 46 -9.83 0.51 -0.05
C THR A 46 -8.49 -0.14 0.24
N ILE A 47 -7.67 0.49 1.11
CA ILE A 47 -6.37 -0.07 1.51
C ILE A 47 -6.60 -1.24 2.45
N GLY A 48 -6.48 -2.47 1.92
CA GLY A 48 -6.53 -3.70 2.70
C GLY A 48 -5.11 -4.20 3.01
N VAL A 49 -4.75 -4.26 4.29
CA VAL A 49 -3.50 -4.91 4.72
C VAL A 49 -3.83 -6.34 5.12
N GLU A 50 -3.64 -7.31 4.20
CA GLU A 50 -3.69 -8.72 4.59
C GLU A 50 -2.36 -9.10 5.24
N LYS A 51 -2.41 -9.27 6.57
CA LYS A 51 -1.40 -10.05 7.27
C LYS A 51 -1.71 -11.53 7.03
N ALA A 52 -1.05 -12.14 6.06
CA ALA A 52 -0.79 -13.57 6.12
C ALA A 52 0.37 -13.77 7.11
N ASP A 53 0.11 -14.43 8.25
CA ASP A 53 1.14 -14.91 9.17
C ASP A 53 2.28 -15.59 8.40
#